data_AF-A0A1X7SIL9-F1
#
_entry.id   AF-A0A1X7SIL9-F1
#
_cell.length_a   1.000
_cell.length_b   1.000
_cell.length_c   1.000
_cell.angle_alpha   90.00
_cell.angle_beta   90.00
_cell.angle_gamma   90.00
#
_symmetry.space_group_name_H-M   'P 1'
#
loop_
_entity.id
_entity.type
_entity.pdbx_description
1 polymer ?
#
loop_
_entity_poly.entity_id
_entity_poly.type
_entity_poly.pdbx_seq_one_letter_code
_entity_poly.pdbx_strand_id
1 'polypeptide(L)'
;MFGSKYLWILPSWYNAGWWRSNSPSSSNNDSCTDEIMMQVIDGSLGLVPDGYLTLQNKSIITFSGLTSGVYLSNYTDLLTNEPVYENLTALGLSGVAFDGVWAIAVALDIASKKILSRNESGCENVPGDLVPLERFNYTNMKLGCILRQSFSEVNFLGVT
;
A
#
# COMPACT_ATOMS: atom_id res chain seq x y z
N MET A 1 14.91 11.43 28.03
CA MET A 1 14.21 12.73 28.11
C MET A 1 12.76 12.49 27.77
N PHE A 2 11.85 12.59 28.75
CA PHE A 2 10.42 12.33 28.59
C PHE A 2 9.63 13.16 29.63
N GLY A 3 8.29 13.13 29.55
CA GLY A 3 7.40 13.92 30.41
C GLY A 3 6.92 15.21 29.75
N SER A 4 6.12 16.00 30.48
CA SER A 4 5.32 17.13 29.95
C SER A 4 6.08 18.25 29.24
N LYS A 5 7.41 18.27 29.33
CA LYS A 5 8.28 19.26 28.68
C LYS A 5 8.83 18.79 27.33
N TYR A 6 8.54 17.55 26.93
CA TYR A 6 9.11 16.92 25.74
C TYR A 6 8.00 16.32 24.88
N LEU A 7 8.17 16.44 23.56
CA LEU A 7 7.32 15.81 22.56
C LEU A 7 8.22 15.04 21.61
N TRP A 8 7.92 13.76 21.40
CA TRP A 8 8.60 12.91 20.44
C TRP A 8 7.71 12.74 19.21
N ILE A 9 8.24 13.02 18.04
CA ILE A 9 7.60 12.74 16.75
C ILE A 9 8.41 11.63 16.09
N LEU A 10 7.79 10.48 15.86
CA LEU A 10 8.45 9.27 15.42
C LEU A 10 7.74 8.70 14.19
N PRO A 11 8.46 8.02 13.28
CA PRO A 11 7.82 7.09 12.36
C PRO A 11 7.01 6.05 13.13
N SER A 12 5.84 5.64 12.64
CA SER A 12 4.94 4.72 13.35
C SER A 12 4.53 3.50 12.51
N TRP A 13 5.42 3.08 11.61
CA TRP A 13 5.30 1.82 10.85
C TRP A 13 6.03 0.64 11.53
N TYR A 14 6.38 0.78 12.81
CA TYR A 14 6.98 -0.30 13.59
C TYR A 14 5.93 -1.34 14.01
N ASN A 15 6.36 -2.58 14.25
CA ASN A 15 5.49 -3.62 14.76
C ASN A 15 4.94 -3.26 16.15
N ALA A 16 3.74 -3.75 16.46
CA ALA A 16 3.18 -3.62 17.79
C ALA A 16 4.15 -4.21 18.83
N GLY A 17 4.44 -3.45 19.89
CA GLY A 17 5.36 -3.87 20.94
C GLY A 17 6.85 -3.83 20.56
N TRP A 18 7.24 -3.11 19.49
CA TRP A 18 8.65 -2.99 19.06
C TRP A 18 9.63 -2.54 20.15
N TRP A 19 9.14 -1.83 21.18
CA TRP A 19 9.92 -1.31 22.31
C TRP A 19 10.12 -2.30 23.46
N ARG A 20 9.47 -3.47 23.43
CA ARG A 20 9.53 -4.46 24.52
C ARG A 20 10.87 -5.21 24.53
N SER A 21 11.28 -5.69 25.70
CA SER A 21 12.53 -6.44 25.90
C SER A 21 12.60 -7.75 25.11
N ASN A 22 11.47 -8.31 24.68
CA ASN A 22 11.45 -9.49 23.80
C ASN A 22 11.47 -9.14 22.31
N SER A 23 11.53 -7.87 21.94
CA SER A 23 11.67 -7.40 20.57
C SER A 23 13.08 -7.71 20.04
N PRO A 24 13.26 -8.02 18.74
CA PRO A 24 14.58 -8.16 18.12
C PRO A 24 15.46 -6.91 18.21
N SER A 25 14.86 -5.76 18.51
CA SER A 25 15.52 -4.45 18.62
C SER A 25 15.66 -3.97 20.07
N SER A 26 15.42 -4.86 21.04
CA SER A 26 15.54 -4.55 22.47
C SER A 26 16.97 -4.23 22.88
N SER A 27 17.10 -3.39 23.91
CA SER A 27 18.38 -3.13 24.55
C SER A 27 18.71 -4.26 25.53
N ASN A 28 19.97 -4.70 25.57
CA ASN A 28 20.49 -5.62 26.60
C ASN A 28 20.70 -4.91 27.96
N ASN A 29 20.16 -3.71 28.14
CA ASN A 29 20.29 -2.95 29.37
C ASN A 29 19.15 -3.30 30.33
N ASP A 30 19.47 -4.03 31.39
CA ASP A 30 18.54 -4.44 32.43
C ASP A 30 17.82 -3.27 33.13
N SER A 31 18.36 -2.05 33.04
CA SER A 31 17.71 -0.85 33.60
C SER A 31 16.58 -0.28 32.72
N CYS A 32 16.43 -0.74 31.48
CA CYS A 32 15.40 -0.28 30.55
C CYS A 32 14.28 -1.34 30.43
N THR A 33 13.48 -1.47 31.47
CA THR A 33 12.35 -2.42 31.49
C THR A 33 11.21 -1.97 30.57
N ASP A 34 10.31 -2.90 30.23
CA ASP A 34 9.11 -2.63 29.45
C ASP A 34 8.28 -1.47 30.02
N GLU A 35 8.14 -1.39 31.35
CA GLU A 35 7.40 -0.32 32.04
C GLU A 35 8.09 1.04 31.86
N ILE A 36 9.41 1.08 31.96
CA ILE A 36 10.18 2.32 31.76
C ILE A 36 10.06 2.76 30.31
N MET A 37 10.26 1.84 29.36
CA MET A 37 10.14 2.14 27.93
C MET A 37 8.74 2.63 27.57
N MET A 38 7.69 2.04 28.16
CA MET A 38 6.31 2.49 27.98
C MET A 38 6.11 3.94 28.43
N GLN A 39 6.68 4.34 29.57
CA GLN A 39 6.63 5.75 30.03
C GLN A 39 7.38 6.72 29.12
N VAL A 40 8.44 6.26 28.44
CA VAL A 40 9.20 7.10 27.51
C VAL A 40 8.44 7.35 26.21
N ILE A 41 7.76 6.33 25.68
CA ILE A 41 7.01 6.43 24.42
C ILE A 41 5.61 7.03 24.61
N ASP A 42 5.08 7.04 25.84
CA ASP A 42 3.79 7.62 26.14
C ASP A 42 3.74 9.11 25.77
N GLY A 43 2.65 9.52 25.11
CA GLY A 43 2.50 10.88 24.57
C GLY A 43 3.34 11.20 23.32
N SER A 44 3.97 10.21 22.67
CA SER A 44 4.61 10.41 21.36
C SER A 44 3.59 10.53 20.23
N LEU A 45 3.95 11.28 19.19
CA LEU A 45 3.19 11.40 17.94
C LEU A 45 3.80 10.50 16.88
N GLY A 46 2.98 9.57 16.39
CA GLY A 46 3.35 8.69 15.29
C GLY A 46 3.02 9.30 13.92
N LEU A 47 3.97 9.24 13.00
CA LEU A 47 3.78 9.57 11.58
C LEU A 47 3.76 8.28 10.75
N VAL A 48 2.74 8.13 9.92
CA VAL A 48 2.66 7.07 8.91
C VAL A 48 2.51 7.70 7.52
N PRO A 49 3.06 7.09 6.46
CA PRO A 49 2.83 7.53 5.10
C PRO A 49 1.34 7.52 4.75
N ASP A 50 0.98 8.36 3.79
CA ASP A 50 -0.35 8.28 3.19
C ASP A 50 -0.57 6.91 2.54
N GLY A 51 -1.78 6.39 2.63
CA GLY A 51 -2.14 5.03 2.22
C GLY A 51 -1.58 3.91 3.11
N TYR A 52 -0.77 4.19 4.15
CA TYR A 52 -0.32 3.14 5.09
C TYR A 52 -1.49 2.51 5.85
N LEU A 53 -2.57 3.25 6.04
CA LEU A 53 -3.83 2.75 6.60
C LEU A 53 -4.91 2.88 5.55
N THR A 54 -5.92 2.03 5.65
CA THR A 54 -7.12 2.16 4.82
C THR A 54 -7.89 3.45 5.14
N LEU A 55 -8.79 3.86 4.24
CA LEU A 55 -9.66 5.02 4.40
C LEU A 55 -10.32 5.07 5.79
N GLN A 56 -10.20 6.22 6.44
CA GLN A 56 -10.79 6.48 7.77
C GLN A 56 -12.31 6.33 7.77
N ASN A 57 -12.97 6.76 6.68
CA ASN A 57 -14.41 6.56 6.53
C ASN A 57 -14.72 5.15 6.03
N LYS A 58 -15.03 4.25 6.97
CA LYS A 58 -15.26 2.82 6.73
C LYS A 58 -16.55 2.47 5.97
N SER A 59 -17.37 3.46 5.65
CA SER A 59 -18.67 3.25 4.98
C SER A 59 -18.67 3.64 3.51
N ILE A 60 -17.60 4.27 3.00
CA ILE A 60 -17.51 4.64 1.59
C ILE A 60 -17.29 3.38 0.75
N ILE A 61 -18.15 3.18 -0.24
CA ILE A 61 -17.99 2.12 -1.25
C ILE A 61 -16.95 2.59 -2.27
N THR A 62 -15.92 1.77 -2.45
CA THR A 62 -14.76 2.06 -3.31
C THR A 62 -14.97 1.50 -4.73
N PHE A 63 -14.02 1.74 -5.63
CA PHE A 63 -14.05 1.22 -7.00
C PHE A 63 -14.17 -0.32 -7.05
N SER A 64 -13.60 -1.02 -6.07
CA SER A 64 -13.69 -2.48 -5.94
C SER A 64 -15.09 -2.99 -5.54
N GLY A 65 -16.02 -2.10 -5.19
CA GLY A 65 -17.32 -2.44 -4.60
C GLY A 65 -17.27 -2.75 -3.10
N LEU A 66 -16.09 -2.79 -2.49
CA LEU A 66 -15.92 -2.96 -1.04
C LEU A 66 -15.81 -1.61 -0.33
N THR A 67 -16.14 -1.58 0.96
CA THR A 67 -15.71 -0.49 1.86
C THR A 67 -14.39 -0.86 2.53
N SER A 68 -13.64 0.13 3.04
CA SER A 68 -12.41 -0.16 3.80
C SER A 68 -12.66 -1.01 5.05
N GLY A 69 -13.83 -0.85 5.69
CA GLY A 69 -14.25 -1.69 6.82
C GLY A 69 -14.45 -3.16 6.44
N VAL A 70 -15.14 -3.42 5.33
CA VAL A 70 -15.35 -4.80 4.83
C VAL A 70 -14.04 -5.42 4.38
N TYR A 71 -13.21 -4.67 3.65
CA TYR A 71 -11.88 -5.12 3.24
C TYR A 71 -11.03 -5.53 4.45
N LEU A 72 -10.92 -4.67 5.48
CA LEU A 72 -10.15 -4.97 6.68
C LEU A 72 -10.69 -6.19 7.43
N SER A 73 -12.01 -6.30 7.56
CA SER A 73 -12.64 -7.46 8.20
C SER A 73 -12.26 -8.76 7.49
N ASN A 74 -12.37 -8.80 6.15
CA ASN A 74 -12.02 -9.98 5.37
C ASN A 74 -10.52 -10.29 5.45
N TYR A 75 -9.66 -9.27 5.40
CA TYR A 75 -8.22 -9.45 5.52
C TYR A 75 -7.82 -10.03 6.89
N THR A 76 -8.37 -9.49 7.98
CA THR A 76 -8.12 -10.00 9.33
C THR A 76 -8.68 -11.41 9.52
N ASP A 77 -9.86 -11.70 8.97
CA ASP A 77 -10.49 -13.02 9.00
C ASP A 77 -9.60 -14.07 8.31
N LEU A 78 -9.09 -13.76 7.11
CA LEU A 78 -8.14 -14.63 6.40
C LEU A 78 -6.88 -14.92 7.23
N LEU A 79 -6.27 -13.90 7.83
CA LEU A 79 -5.06 -14.09 8.63
C LEU A 79 -5.30 -14.92 9.90
N THR A 80 -6.50 -14.83 10.47
CA THR A 80 -6.81 -15.46 11.76
C THR A 80 -7.31 -16.90 11.59
N ASN A 81 -8.08 -17.16 10.53
CA ASN A 81 -8.84 -18.39 10.38
C ASN A 81 -8.28 -19.36 9.32
N GLU A 82 -7.38 -18.91 8.44
CA GLU A 82 -6.76 -19.79 7.44
C GLU A 82 -5.40 -20.31 7.92
N PRO A 83 -5.21 -21.64 8.07
CA PRO A 83 -3.97 -22.22 8.58
C PRO A 83 -2.71 -21.86 7.77
N VAL A 84 -2.87 -21.60 6.47
CA VAL A 84 -1.76 -21.18 5.59
C VAL A 84 -1.18 -19.81 5.99
N TYR A 85 -1.92 -19.01 6.77
CA TYR A 85 -1.52 -17.66 7.19
C TYR A 85 -1.25 -17.54 8.70
N GLU A 86 -1.28 -18.62 9.48
CA GLU A 86 -1.19 -18.62 10.95
C GLU A 86 0.05 -17.87 11.50
N ASN A 87 1.16 -17.86 10.74
CA ASN A 87 2.41 -17.21 11.13
C ASN A 87 2.64 -15.84 10.46
N LEU A 88 1.64 -15.30 9.75
CA LEU A 88 1.74 -14.00 9.10
C LEU A 88 1.18 -12.89 10.00
N THR A 89 1.94 -11.80 10.10
CA THR A 89 1.46 -10.60 10.78
C THR A 89 0.69 -9.72 9.81
N ALA A 90 -0.42 -9.14 10.29
CA ALA A 90 -1.15 -8.13 9.53
C ALA A 90 -0.24 -6.94 9.20
N LEU A 91 -0.11 -6.63 7.92
CA LEU A 91 0.66 -5.50 7.42
C LEU A 91 -0.28 -4.32 7.18
N GLY A 92 0.06 -3.13 7.68
CA GLY A 92 -0.71 -1.92 7.38
C GLY A 92 -0.82 -1.63 5.88
N LEU A 93 0.23 -1.95 5.12
CA LEU A 93 0.32 -1.73 3.67
C LEU A 93 -0.50 -2.70 2.81
N SER A 94 -1.30 -3.60 3.42
CA SER A 94 -2.11 -4.57 2.66
C SER A 94 -3.10 -3.87 1.71
N GLY A 95 -3.67 -2.75 2.14
CA GLY A 95 -4.59 -1.94 1.32
C GLY A 95 -3.92 -1.39 0.07
N VAL A 96 -2.68 -0.88 0.18
CA VAL A 96 -1.90 -0.39 -0.97
C VAL A 96 -1.61 -1.51 -1.95
N ALA A 97 -1.29 -2.71 -1.46
CA ALA A 97 -1.08 -3.86 -2.34
C ALA A 97 -2.37 -4.25 -3.08
N PHE A 98 -3.51 -4.20 -2.39
CA PHE A 98 -4.83 -4.46 -2.99
C PHE A 98 -5.17 -3.43 -4.08
N ASP A 99 -5.03 -2.14 -3.78
CA ASP A 99 -5.27 -1.06 -4.73
C ASP A 99 -4.24 -1.06 -5.88
N GLY A 100 -3.01 -1.50 -5.63
CA GLY A 100 -1.98 -1.65 -6.65
C GLY A 100 -2.35 -2.66 -7.74
N VAL A 101 -2.96 -3.79 -7.36
CA VAL A 101 -3.47 -4.77 -8.34
C VAL A 101 -4.63 -4.18 -9.15
N TRP A 102 -5.54 -3.45 -8.50
CA TRP A 102 -6.61 -2.73 -9.20
C TRP A 102 -6.07 -1.67 -10.15
N ALA A 103 -5.05 -0.91 -9.76
CA ALA A 103 -4.41 0.08 -10.60
C ALA A 103 -3.79 -0.53 -11.86
N ILE A 104 -3.14 -1.70 -11.74
CA ILE A 104 -2.65 -2.45 -12.90
C ILE A 104 -3.81 -2.84 -13.81
N ALA A 105 -4.90 -3.39 -13.27
CA ALA A 105 -6.06 -3.80 -14.07
C ALA A 105 -6.69 -2.62 -14.81
N VAL A 106 -6.89 -1.48 -14.13
CA VAL A 106 -7.44 -0.25 -14.71
C VAL A 106 -6.51 0.32 -15.78
N ALA A 107 -5.20 0.36 -15.53
CA ALA A 107 -4.22 0.84 -16.51
C ALA A 107 -4.22 -0.01 -17.79
N LEU A 108 -4.32 -1.33 -17.66
CA LEU A 108 -4.38 -2.25 -18.79
C LEU A 108 -5.68 -2.10 -19.59
N ASP A 109 -6.81 -1.85 -18.92
CA ASP A 109 -8.09 -1.52 -19.59
C ASP A 109 -8.00 -0.21 -20.37
N ILE A 110 -7.42 0.84 -19.78
CA ILE A 110 -7.15 2.11 -20.47
C ILE A 110 -6.26 1.89 -21.70
N ALA A 111 -5.16 1.16 -21.55
CA ALA A 111 -4.24 0.84 -22.64
C ALA A 111 -4.95 0.08 -23.77
N SER A 112 -5.75 -0.93 -23.42
CA SER A 112 -6.55 -1.71 -24.38
C SER A 112 -7.50 -0.81 -25.18
N LYS A 113 -8.23 0.10 -24.53
CA LYS A 113 -9.12 1.06 -25.18
C LYS A 113 -8.36 2.01 -26.12
N LYS A 114 -7.17 2.47 -25.74
CA LYS A 114 -6.30 3.29 -26.61
C LYS A 114 -5.83 2.51 -27.84
N ILE A 115 -5.38 1.27 -27.66
CA ILE A 115 -4.96 0.39 -28.76
C ILE A 115 -6.12 0.16 -29.74
N LEU A 116 -7.31 -0.17 -29.23
CA LEU A 116 -8.51 -0.42 -30.04
C LEU A 116 -8.96 0.81 -30.85
N SER A 117 -8.86 2.00 -30.25
CA SER A 117 -9.19 3.27 -30.91
C SER A 117 -8.05 3.82 -31.78
N ARG A 118 -6.91 3.13 -31.85
CA ARG A 118 -5.67 3.61 -32.48
C ARG A 118 -5.24 4.99 -31.98
N ASN A 119 -5.49 5.27 -30.71
CA ASN A 119 -5.11 6.52 -30.08
C ASN A 119 -3.66 6.43 -29.60
N GLU A 120 -2.77 7.09 -30.33
CA GLU A 120 -1.34 7.19 -29.99
C GLU A 120 -0.96 8.55 -29.37
N SER A 121 -1.93 9.32 -28.89
CA SER A 121 -1.70 10.69 -28.40
C SER A 121 -0.59 10.75 -27.36
N GLY A 122 0.51 11.46 -27.64
CA GLY A 122 1.69 11.56 -26.76
C GLY A 122 2.75 10.46 -26.95
N CYS A 123 2.51 9.51 -27.86
CA CYS A 123 3.42 8.42 -28.23
C CYS A 123 3.68 8.33 -29.75
N GLU A 124 3.27 9.32 -30.54
CA GLU A 124 3.25 9.30 -32.01
C GLU A 124 4.64 9.06 -32.61
N ASN A 125 5.68 9.71 -32.07
CA ASN A 125 7.04 9.64 -32.57
C ASN A 125 7.91 8.55 -31.91
N VAL A 126 7.30 7.66 -31.13
CA VAL A 126 8.01 6.57 -30.46
C VAL A 126 8.19 5.38 -31.43
N PRO A 127 9.38 4.77 -31.55
CA PRO A 127 9.59 3.61 -32.42
C PRO A 127 8.73 2.40 -32.03
N GLY A 128 8.28 1.63 -33.04
CA GLY A 128 7.52 0.40 -32.86
C GLY A 128 6.06 0.53 -33.26
N ASP A 129 5.37 -0.60 -33.24
CA ASP A 129 4.00 -0.72 -33.72
C ASP A 129 2.98 -0.71 -32.58
N LEU A 130 1.82 -0.12 -32.83
CA LEU A 130 0.67 -0.26 -31.95
C LEU A 130 0.03 -1.63 -32.17
N VAL A 131 0.22 -2.53 -31.20
CA VAL A 131 -0.24 -3.91 -31.24
C VAL A 131 -1.11 -4.23 -30.02
N PRO A 132 -2.01 -5.25 -30.10
CA PRO A 132 -2.73 -5.76 -28.94
C PRO A 132 -1.78 -6.18 -27.80
N LEU A 133 -2.26 -6.14 -26.56
CA LEU A 133 -1.47 -6.45 -25.36
C LEU A 133 -0.88 -7.87 -25.42
N GLU A 134 -1.56 -8.81 -26.07
CA GLU A 134 -1.13 -10.22 -26.23
C GLU A 134 0.10 -10.36 -27.14
N ARG A 135 0.40 -9.35 -27.96
CA ARG A 135 1.58 -9.32 -28.84
C ARG A 135 2.72 -8.49 -28.24
N PHE A 136 2.79 -8.43 -26.91
CA PHE A 136 3.85 -7.75 -26.19
C PHE A 136 5.24 -8.27 -26.56
N ASN A 137 6.18 -7.34 -26.75
CA ASN A 137 7.60 -7.61 -26.94
C ASN A 137 8.41 -6.55 -26.19
N TYR A 138 9.46 -6.97 -25.49
CA TYR A 138 10.37 -6.10 -24.73
C TYR A 138 11.06 -5.01 -25.56
N THR A 139 11.16 -5.17 -26.88
CA THR A 139 11.75 -4.15 -27.77
C THR A 139 10.74 -3.14 -28.31
N ASN A 140 9.43 -3.35 -28.11
CA ASN A 140 8.40 -2.46 -28.62
C ASN A 140 8.26 -1.22 -27.73
N MET A 141 8.98 -0.15 -28.08
CA MET A 141 8.95 1.11 -27.35
C MET A 141 7.58 1.81 -27.43
N LYS A 142 6.86 1.70 -28.56
CA LYS A 142 5.52 2.26 -28.75
C LYS A 142 4.56 1.69 -27.71
N LEU A 143 4.50 0.37 -27.56
CA LEU A 143 3.64 -0.28 -26.57
C LEU A 143 4.04 0.09 -25.14
N GLY A 144 5.34 0.18 -24.85
CA GLY A 144 5.84 0.67 -23.57
C GLY A 144 5.40 2.10 -23.25
N CYS A 145 5.40 2.99 -24.25
CA CYS A 145 4.91 4.36 -24.11
C CYS A 145 3.42 4.40 -23.78
N ILE A 146 2.60 3.65 -24.52
CA ILE A 146 1.14 3.56 -24.31
C ILE A 146 0.83 3.04 -22.91
N LEU A 147 1.52 1.98 -22.46
CA LEU A 147 1.37 1.45 -21.10
C LEU A 147 1.73 2.51 -20.07
N ARG A 148 2.90 3.13 -20.17
CA ARG A 148 3.33 4.18 -19.22
C ARG A 148 2.32 5.32 -19.12
N GLN A 149 1.80 5.79 -20.25
CA GLN A 149 0.79 6.84 -20.27
C GLN A 149 -0.53 6.36 -19.64
N SER A 150 -0.96 5.15 -19.93
CA SER A 150 -2.17 4.56 -19.35
C SER A 150 -2.07 4.42 -17.83
N PHE A 151 -0.89 4.06 -17.31
CA PHE A 151 -0.62 4.07 -15.86
C PHE A 151 -0.67 5.48 -15.26
N SER A 152 -0.24 6.51 -15.98
CA SER A 152 -0.33 7.90 -15.50
C SER A 152 -1.75 8.47 -15.47
N GLU A 153 -2.69 7.82 -16.17
CA GLU A 153 -4.10 8.22 -16.24
C GLU A 153 -4.99 7.48 -15.22
N VAL A 154 -4.42 6.53 -14.46
CA VAL A 154 -5.16 5.80 -13.44
C VAL A 154 -5.61 6.77 -12.35
N ASN A 155 -6.91 6.84 -12.15
CA ASN A 155 -7.53 7.60 -11.07
C ASN A 155 -8.83 6.89 -10.64
N PHE A 156 -8.85 6.39 -9.41
CA PHE A 156 -10.03 5.81 -8.80
C PHE A 156 -9.93 5.89 -7.27
N LEU A 157 -11.07 5.77 -6.60
CA LEU A 157 -11.12 5.68 -5.14
C LEU A 157 -10.88 4.22 -4.71
N GLY A 158 -9.71 3.96 -4.14
CA GLY A 158 -9.32 2.66 -3.58
C GLY A 158 -9.79 2.46 -2.14
N VAL A 159 -9.31 1.39 -1.50
CA VAL A 159 -9.52 1.15 -0.06
C VAL A 159 -8.56 1.95 0.83
N THR A 160 -7.50 2.51 0.24
CA THR A 160 -6.55 3.45 0.85
C THR A 160 -6.83 4.89 0.49
#